data_AF-A0A838U265-F1
#
_entry.id   AF-A0A838U265-F1
#
_cell.length_a   1.000
_cell.length_b   1.000
_cell.length_c   1.000
_cell.angle_alpha   90.00
_cell.angle_beta   90.00
_cell.angle_gamma   90.00
#
_symmetry.space_group_name_H-M   'P 1'
#
loop_
_entity.id
_entity.type
_entity.pdbx_description
1 polymer ?
#
loop_
_entity_poly.entity_id
_entity_poly.type
_entity_poly.pdbx_seq_one_letter_code
_entity_poly.pdbx_strand_id
1 'polypeptide(L)'
;MPLVVLEGGEIQGKSTIANQLKTKYPNQVEIIKFPSIDIGEGLEKQQNDVKTLIYNHILFEIDFHKSIDKIQQQLSKGKLLILIRYFPSNIAY
;
A
#
# COMPACT_ATOMS: atom_id res chain seq x y z
N MET A 1 10.35 13.28 8.92
CA MET A 1 10.91 12.05 8.31
C MET A 1 10.19 11.78 7.00
N PRO A 2 10.87 11.43 5.90
CA PRO A 2 10.20 11.33 4.60
C PRO A 2 9.32 10.08 4.50
N LEU A 3 8.06 10.31 4.16
CA LEU A 3 7.12 9.32 3.67
C LEU A 3 7.07 9.46 2.15
N VAL A 4 7.27 8.36 1.41
CA VAL A 4 7.18 8.34 -0.05
C VAL A 4 6.05 7.39 -0.45
N VAL A 5 5.15 7.87 -1.30
CA VAL A 5 4.08 7.05 -1.86
C VAL A 5 4.37 6.79 -3.33
N LEU A 6 4.40 5.52 -3.73
CA LEU A 6 4.55 5.10 -5.12
C LEU A 6 3.20 4.62 -5.64
N GLU A 7 2.58 5.42 -6.51
CA GLU A 7 1.28 5.15 -7.13
C GLU A 7 1.41 4.68 -8.59
N GLY A 8 0.38 4.00 -9.09
CA GLY A 8 0.20 3.66 -10.50
C GLY A 8 -0.08 2.19 -10.77
N GLY A 9 -0.29 1.83 -12.04
CA GLY A 9 -0.85 0.51 -12.40
C GLY A 9 0.08 -0.70 -12.28
N GLU A 10 -0.48 -1.89 -12.49
CA GLU A 10 0.13 -3.24 -12.29
C GLU A 10 1.56 -3.37 -12.82
N ILE A 11 1.83 -2.86 -14.02
CA ILE A 11 3.07 -3.11 -14.77
C ILE A 11 4.21 -2.15 -14.38
N GLN A 12 3.92 -1.08 -13.63
CA GLN A 12 4.95 -0.11 -13.28
C GLN A 12 5.79 -0.65 -12.11
N GLY A 13 7.10 -0.83 -12.34
CA GLY A 13 8.11 -1.44 -11.46
C GLY A 13 8.35 -0.77 -10.09
N LYS A 14 7.30 -0.24 -9.46
CA LYS A 14 7.26 0.33 -8.11
C LYS A 14 7.82 -0.63 -7.07
N SER A 15 7.37 -1.90 -7.12
CA SER A 15 7.93 -2.95 -6.27
C SER A 15 9.42 -3.15 -6.52
N THR A 16 9.86 -3.09 -7.77
CA THR A 16 11.28 -3.23 -8.13
C THR A 16 12.12 -2.10 -7.54
N ILE A 17 11.71 -0.84 -7.73
CA ILE A 17 12.43 0.34 -7.21
C ILE A 17 12.47 0.31 -5.68
N ALA A 18 11.31 0.07 -5.04
CA ALA A 18 11.23 0.00 -3.58
C ALA A 18 12.11 -1.14 -3.02
N ASN A 19 12.04 -2.33 -3.62
CA ASN A 19 12.85 -3.47 -3.21
C ASN A 19 14.35 -3.21 -3.39
N GLN A 20 14.77 -2.57 -4.50
CA GLN A 20 16.16 -2.18 -4.71
C GLN A 20 16.65 -1.22 -3.61
N LEU A 21 15.83 -0.23 -3.22
CA LEU A 21 16.14 0.68 -2.12
C LEU A 21 16.24 -0.04 -0.78
N LYS A 22 15.32 -0.98 -0.48
CA LYS A 22 15.37 -1.80 0.73
C LYS A 22 16.59 -2.71 0.76
N THR A 23 16.98 -3.31 -0.36
CA THR A 23 18.21 -4.12 -0.45
C THR A 23 19.45 -3.27 -0.23
N LYS A 24 19.50 -2.06 -0.78
CA LYS A 24 20.66 -1.15 -0.62
C LYS A 24 20.76 -0.56 0.79
N TYR A 25 19.61 -0.34 1.45
CA TYR A 25 19.52 0.31 2.76
C TYR A 25 18.56 -0.43 3.71
N PRO A 26 18.87 -1.68 4.12
CA PRO A 26 17.91 -2.59 4.78
C PRO A 26 17.41 -2.09 6.13
N ASN A 27 18.27 -1.37 6.87
CA ASN A 27 17.93 -0.84 8.20
C ASN A 27 17.31 0.55 8.15
N GLN A 28 17.36 1.23 7.00
CA GLN A 28 16.93 2.62 6.85
C GLN A 28 15.67 2.76 6.01
N VAL A 29 15.29 1.74 5.24
CA VAL A 29 14.09 1.75 4.41
C VAL A 29 13.09 0.74 4.94
N GLU A 30 11.81 1.09 4.96
CA GLU A 30 10.71 0.18 5.22
C GLU A 30 9.67 0.30 4.10
N ILE A 31 9.03 -0.83 3.74
CA ILE A 31 8.05 -0.87 2.67
C ILE A 31 6.74 -1.41 3.23
N ILE A 32 5.64 -0.70 2.96
CA ILE A 32 4.28 -1.19 3.17
C ILE A 32 3.59 -1.20 1.80
N LYS A 33 2.94 -2.31 1.46
CA LYS A 33 2.23 -2.48 0.19
C LYS A 33 0.75 -2.63 0.46
N PHE A 34 -0.07 -2.01 -0.36
CA PHE A 34 -1.52 -2.15 -0.32
C PHE A 34 -2.06 -2.74 -1.63
N PRO A 35 -3.14 -3.54 -1.58
CA PRO A 35 -3.71 -4.10 -0.36
C PRO A 35 -2.70 -5.01 0.37
N SER A 36 -2.84 -5.11 1.70
CA SER A 36 -2.16 -6.12 2.50
C SER A 36 -2.63 -7.51 2.09
N ILE A 37 -1.85 -8.54 2.45
CA ILE A 37 -2.18 -9.93 2.10
C ILE A 37 -3.56 -10.30 2.64
N ASP A 38 -3.84 -9.96 3.90
CA ASP A 38 -5.10 -10.26 4.60
C ASP A 38 -6.33 -9.67 3.88
N ILE A 39 -6.19 -8.49 3.28
CA ILE A 39 -7.28 -7.83 2.55
C ILE A 39 -7.32 -8.28 1.09
N GLY A 40 -6.15 -8.54 0.47
CA GLY A 40 -6.04 -9.04 -0.88
C GLY A 40 -6.75 -10.39 -1.11
N GLU A 41 -6.77 -11.26 -0.09
CA GLU A 41 -7.53 -12.52 -0.12
C GLU A 41 -9.05 -12.31 -0.05
N GLY A 42 -9.50 -11.21 0.54
CA GLY A 42 -10.92 -10.86 0.69
C GLY A 42 -11.52 -10.09 -0.48
N LEU A 43 -10.71 -9.69 -1.47
CA LEU A 43 -11.19 -8.95 -2.63
C LEU A 43 -12.05 -9.82 -3.55
N GLU A 44 -13.23 -9.30 -3.90
CA GLU A 44 -14.11 -9.95 -4.85
C GLU A 44 -13.64 -9.72 -6.30
N LYS A 45 -13.62 -10.80 -7.10
CA LYS A 45 -13.10 -10.78 -8.48
C LYS A 45 -14.05 -10.16 -9.51
N GLN A 46 -15.34 -10.02 -9.21
CA GLN A 46 -16.33 -9.48 -10.15
C GLN A 46 -16.34 -7.94 -10.11
N GLN A 47 -15.31 -7.32 -10.67
CA GLN A 47 -15.08 -5.87 -10.62
C GLN A 47 -16.10 -4.99 -11.38
N ASN A 48 -17.13 -5.57 -12.00
CA ASN A 48 -18.08 -4.83 -12.83
C ASN A 48 -19.46 -4.62 -12.16
N ASP A 49 -19.72 -5.20 -10.99
CA ASP A 49 -20.94 -4.91 -10.23
C ASP A 49 -20.71 -3.77 -9.24
N VAL A 50 -21.67 -2.85 -9.13
CA VAL A 50 -21.57 -1.67 -8.26
C VAL A 50 -21.41 -2.06 -6.79
N LYS A 51 -22.06 -3.13 -6.33
CA LYS A 51 -21.93 -3.57 -4.94
C LYS A 51 -20.54 -4.14 -4.67
N THR A 52 -20.00 -4.90 -5.61
CA THR A 52 -18.62 -5.41 -5.52
C THR A 52 -17.60 -4.26 -5.53
N LEU A 53 -17.80 -3.22 -6.34
CA LEU A 53 -16.95 -2.02 -6.33
C LEU A 53 -16.98 -1.32 -4.97
N ILE A 54 -18.17 -1.10 -4.40
CA ILE A 54 -18.33 -0.49 -3.07
C ILE A 54 -17.69 -1.37 -1.98
N TYR A 55 -17.91 -2.69 -2.04
CA TYR A 55 -17.36 -3.63 -1.08
C TYR A 55 -15.83 -3.61 -1.10
N ASN A 56 -15.22 -3.72 -2.28
CA ASN A 56 -13.76 -3.66 -2.43
C ASN A 56 -13.21 -2.30 -1.98
N HIS A 57 -13.89 -1.20 -2.30
CA HIS A 57 -13.50 0.15 -1.85
C HIS A 57 -13.43 0.25 -0.33
N ILE A 58 -14.45 -0.25 0.37
CA ILE A 58 -14.48 -0.28 1.85
C ILE A 58 -13.36 -1.17 2.40
N LEU A 59 -13.09 -2.31 1.77
CA LEU A 59 -11.99 -3.19 2.19
C LEU A 59 -10.62 -2.49 2.09
N PHE A 60 -10.37 -1.76 1.01
CA PHE A 60 -9.16 -0.95 0.87
C PHE A 60 -9.08 0.15 1.95
N GLU A 61 -10.19 0.84 2.24
CA GLU A 61 -10.21 1.83 3.33
C GLU A 61 -9.89 1.21 4.68
N ILE A 62 -10.48 0.06 5.01
CA ILE A 62 -10.19 -0.67 6.25
C ILE A 62 -8.70 -1.03 6.33
N ASP A 63 -8.10 -1.47 5.23
CA ASP A 63 -6.68 -1.80 5.16
C ASP A 63 -5.77 -0.61 5.47
N PHE A 64 -6.10 0.55 4.91
CA PHE A 64 -5.37 1.80 5.19
C PHE A 64 -5.46 2.16 6.67
N HIS A 65 -6.67 2.14 7.25
CA HIS A 65 -6.88 2.48 8.65
C HIS A 65 -6.13 1.53 9.59
N LYS A 66 -6.18 0.22 9.34
CA LYS A 66 -5.43 -0.79 10.10
C LYS A 66 -3.92 -0.58 10.04
N SER A 67 -3.42 0.05 8.98
CA SER A 67 -2.00 0.29 8.76
C SER A 67 -1.50 1.62 9.35
N ILE A 68 -2.38 2.52 9.82
CA ILE A 68 -1.99 3.85 10.34
C ILE A 68 -1.00 3.74 11.50
N ASP A 69 -1.29 2.91 12.50
CA ASP A 69 -0.43 2.76 13.68
C ASP A 69 0.94 2.22 13.30
N LYS A 70 0.97 1.26 12.36
CA LYS A 70 2.22 0.71 11.82
C LYS A 70 3.01 1.79 11.07
N ILE A 71 2.35 2.59 10.24
CA ILE A 71 2.96 3.72 9.51
C ILE A 71 3.59 4.68 10.51
N GLN A 72 2.84 5.12 11.53
CA GLN A 72 3.32 6.04 12.55
C GLN A 72 4.50 5.46 13.36
N GLN A 73 4.43 4.17 13.73
CA GLN A 73 5.50 3.48 14.45
C GLN A 73 6.78 3.36 13.61
N GLN A 74 6.67 3.18 12.29
CA GLN A 74 7.87 3.21 11.44
C GLN A 74 8.37 4.63 11.24
N LEU A 75 7.46 5.62 11.19
CA LEU A 75 7.77 7.04 11.09
C LEU A 75 8.46 7.64 12.32
N SER A 76 8.34 7.01 13.49
CA SER A 76 9.10 7.40 14.69
C SER A 76 10.52 6.81 14.75
N LYS A 77 10.82 5.78 13.95
CA LYS A 77 12.09 5.02 14.01
C LYS A 77 13.25 5.60 13.20
N GLY A 78 13.12 6.77 12.56
CA GLY A 78 14.22 7.35 11.77
C GLY A 78 14.33 6.86 10.30
N LYS A 79 13.53 5.88 9.88
CA LYS A 79 13.53 5.24 8.54
C LYS A 79 12.79 5.99 7.41
N LEU A 80 13.26 5.88 6.18
CA LEU A 80 12.43 6.17 5.00
C LEU A 80 11.30 5.14 4.90
N LEU A 81 10.05 5.59 4.89
CA LEU A 81 8.89 4.72 4.69
C LEU A 81 8.36 4.87 3.27
N ILE A 82 8.32 3.76 2.53
CA ILE A 82 7.77 3.69 1.17
C ILE A 82 6.42 2.96 1.22
N LEU A 83 5.35 3.63 0.80
CA LEU A 83 4.03 3.05 0.61
C LEU A 83 3.85 2.71 -0.87
N ILE A 84 3.49 1.48 -1.21
CA ILE A 84 3.21 1.06 -2.60
C ILE A 84 1.71 0.88 -2.76
N ARG A 85 1.11 1.73 -3.60
CA ARG A 85 -0.34 1.97 -3.72
C ARG A 85 -0.92 2.43 -2.39
N TYR A 86 -1.52 3.60 -2.34
CA TYR A 86 -2.15 4.12 -1.12
C TYR A 86 -3.55 4.63 -1.46
N PHE A 87 -4.08 5.55 -0.68
CA PHE A 87 -5.42 6.11 -0.85
C PHE A 87 -5.77 6.54 -2.29
N PRO A 88 -4.86 7.18 -3.08
CA PRO A 88 -5.14 7.51 -4.48
C PRO A 88 -5.46 6.31 -5.38
N SER A 89 -4.83 5.15 -5.16
CA SER A 89 -5.14 3.95 -5.94
C SER A 89 -6.57 3.45 -5.69
N ASN A 90 -7.13 3.64 -4.49
CA ASN A 90 -8.51 3.24 -4.18
C ASN A 90 -9.58 4.15 -4.79
N ILE A 91 -9.22 5.39 -5.15
CA ILE A 91 -10.12 6.31 -5.84
C ILE A 91 -10.07 6.09 -7.35
N ALA A 92 -8.87 5.76 -7.87
CA ALA A 92 -8.63 5.64 -9.30
C ALA A 92 -9.09 4.29 -9.90
N TYR A 93 -9.00 3.21 -9.11
CA TYR A 93 -9.45 1.87 -9.47
C TYR A 93 -10.87 1.61 -8.95
#